data_AF-A0A6N9UBQ0-F1
#
_entry.id   AF-A0A6N9UBQ0-F1
#
_cell.length_a   1.000
_cell.length_b   1.000
_cell.length_c   1.000
_cell.angle_alpha   90.00
_cell.angle_beta   90.00
_cell.angle_gamma   90.00
#
_symmetry.space_group_name_H-M   'P 1'
#
loop_
_entity.id
_entity.type
_entity.pdbx_description
1 polymer ?
#
loop_
_entity_poly.entity_id
_entity_poly.type
_entity_poly.pdbx_seq_one_letter_code
_entity_poly.pdbx_strand_id
1 'polypeptide(L)'
;MLREDPWQLLSVPGVRPEQADGFARALLGADCGPDDERRTAALVGWVLERAALRGHTALDATEVRAALAERAVSDPEAAVRHAVAEGVVLVFQEGLDPASGEDGGT
;
A
#
# COMPACT_ATOMS: atom_id res chain seq x y z
N MET A 1 6.18 8.93 15.03
CA MET A 1 6.71 8.86 13.65
C MET A 1 7.78 7.77 13.58
N LEU A 2 8.97 7.85 12.98
CA LEU A 2 9.75 6.62 12.62
C LEU A 2 10.04 5.55 13.70
N ARG A 3 9.97 5.89 15.01
CA ARG A 3 10.06 4.90 16.10
C ARG A 3 8.81 4.03 16.26
N GLU A 4 7.65 4.57 15.93
CA GLU A 4 6.35 3.91 16.03
C GLU A 4 6.01 3.15 14.74
N ASP A 5 6.41 3.72 13.60
CA ASP A 5 6.32 3.07 12.29
C ASP A 5 7.62 3.28 11.50
N PRO A 6 8.54 2.30 11.51
CA PRO A 6 9.80 2.40 10.80
C PRO A 6 9.67 2.36 9.27
N TRP A 7 8.56 1.86 8.72
CA TRP A 7 8.37 1.73 7.27
C TRP A 7 7.90 3.01 6.60
N GLN A 8 7.53 4.05 7.37
CA GLN A 8 7.39 5.43 6.85
C GLN A 8 8.65 5.94 6.13
N LEU A 9 9.80 5.29 6.34
CA LEU A 9 11.01 5.56 5.59
C LEU A 9 10.84 5.36 4.07
N LEU A 10 9.89 4.51 3.63
CA LEU A 10 9.59 4.28 2.22
C LEU A 10 8.98 5.49 1.49
N SER A 11 8.44 6.46 2.23
CA SER A 11 7.97 7.73 1.66
C SER A 11 9.12 8.65 1.24
N VAL A 12 10.38 8.33 1.61
CA VAL A 12 11.56 9.09 1.20
C VAL A 12 12.02 8.63 -0.18
N PRO A 13 12.17 9.54 -1.17
CA PRO A 13 12.62 9.18 -2.51
C PRO A 13 13.94 8.42 -2.52
N GLY A 14 13.97 7.31 -3.25
CA GLY A 14 15.17 6.47 -3.42
C GLY A 14 15.36 5.39 -2.35
N VAL A 15 14.56 5.39 -1.27
CA VAL A 15 14.58 4.30 -0.28
C VAL A 15 13.93 3.04 -0.88
N ARG A 16 14.60 1.91 -0.67
CA ARG A 16 14.12 0.59 -1.08
C ARG A 16 13.50 -0.18 0.10
N PRO A 17 12.55 -1.11 -0.16
CA PRO A 17 11.98 -2.02 0.83
C PRO A 17 13.03 -2.68 1.73
N GLU A 18 14.14 -3.15 1.18
CA GLU A 18 15.17 -3.86 1.94
C GLU A 18 15.88 -2.95 2.95
N GLN A 19 16.00 -1.65 2.64
CA GLN A 19 16.57 -0.65 3.54
C GLN A 19 15.62 -0.32 4.69
N ALA A 20 14.33 -0.15 4.38
CA ALA A 20 13.29 0.05 5.39
C ALA A 20 13.16 -1.18 6.31
N ASP A 21 13.16 -2.40 5.75
CA ASP A 21 13.14 -3.66 6.50
C ASP A 21 14.40 -3.83 7.38
N GLY A 22 15.56 -3.36 6.92
CA GLY A 22 16.78 -3.31 7.72
C GLY A 22 16.66 -2.34 8.90
N PHE A 23 16.12 -1.15 8.66
CA PHE A 23 15.86 -0.16 9.70
C PHE A 23 14.85 -0.65 10.73
N ALA A 24 13.74 -1.24 10.28
CA ALA A 24 12.72 -1.83 11.14
C ALA A 24 13.28 -2.93 12.03
N ARG A 25 14.08 -3.85 11.48
CA ARG A 25 14.76 -4.90 12.28
C ARG A 25 15.73 -4.33 13.30
N ALA A 26 16.47 -3.28 12.97
CA ALA A 26 17.37 -2.63 13.91
C ALA A 26 16.63 -1.93 15.06
N LEU A 27 15.40 -1.48 14.84
CA LEU A 27 14.60 -0.73 15.80
C LEU A 27 13.65 -1.62 16.63
N LEU A 28 13.01 -2.60 16.00
CA LEU A 28 11.95 -3.45 16.57
C LEU A 28 12.43 -4.86 16.92
N GLY A 29 13.59 -5.30 16.40
CA GLY A 29 14.10 -6.64 16.65
C GLY A 29 13.19 -7.75 16.09
N ALA A 30 12.82 -8.71 16.95
CA ALA A 30 12.05 -9.90 16.59
C ALA A 30 10.58 -9.62 16.26
N ASP A 31 10.06 -8.45 16.63
CA ASP A 31 8.67 -8.05 16.37
C ASP A 31 8.43 -7.65 14.89
N CYS A 32 9.48 -7.66 14.07
CA CYS A 32 9.42 -7.32 12.66
C CYS A 32 9.03 -8.56 11.82
N GLY A 33 7.77 -8.64 11.39
CA GLY A 33 7.26 -9.66 10.48
C GLY A 33 7.13 -9.19 9.02
N PRO A 34 7.19 -10.09 8.02
CA PRO A 34 6.93 -9.75 6.62
C PRO A 34 5.49 -9.26 6.38
N ASP A 35 4.54 -9.75 7.17
CA ASP A 35 3.12 -9.40 7.12
C ASP A 35 2.73 -8.34 8.18
N ASP A 36 3.69 -7.59 8.73
CA ASP A 36 3.38 -6.44 9.60
C ASP A 36 2.48 -5.45 8.82
N GLU A 37 1.35 -5.06 9.40
CA GLU A 37 0.36 -4.20 8.75
C GLU A 37 0.97 -2.85 8.35
N ARG A 38 1.89 -2.30 9.17
CA ARG A 38 2.61 -1.06 8.85
C ARG A 38 3.52 -1.23 7.64
N ARG A 39 4.23 -2.37 7.58
CA ARG A 39 5.10 -2.73 6.44
C ARG A 39 4.29 -2.82 5.16
N THR A 40 3.21 -3.60 5.18
CA THR A 40 2.41 -3.88 4.00
C THR A 40 1.70 -2.63 3.49
N ALA A 41 1.19 -1.77 4.38
CA ALA A 41 0.63 -0.48 4.03
C ALA A 41 1.66 0.45 3.35
N ALA A 42 2.86 0.58 3.93
CA ALA A 42 3.93 1.39 3.34
C ALA A 42 4.40 0.85 1.99
N LEU A 43 4.41 -0.48 1.79
CA LEU A 43 4.73 -1.11 0.52
C LEU A 43 3.70 -0.76 -0.57
N VAL A 44 2.40 -0.71 -0.24
CA VAL A 44 1.34 -0.31 -1.18
C VAL A 44 1.62 1.10 -1.71
N GLY A 45 1.87 2.06 -0.82
CA GLY A 45 2.22 3.43 -1.21
C GLY A 45 3.50 3.48 -2.06
N TRP A 46 4.55 2.77 -1.65
CA TRP A 46 5.81 2.69 -2.39
C TRP A 46 5.66 2.12 -3.81
N VAL A 47 4.78 1.12 -4.01
CA VAL A 47 4.50 0.55 -5.35
C VAL A 47 3.86 1.60 -6.26
N LEU A 48 2.88 2.37 -5.74
CA LEU A 48 2.24 3.45 -6.49
C LEU A 48 3.23 4.57 -6.81
N GLU A 49 4.06 5.00 -5.86
CA GLU A 49 5.11 6.00 -6.08
C GLU A 49 6.06 5.57 -7.22
N ARG A 50 6.46 4.30 -7.25
CA ARG A 50 7.29 3.76 -8.34
C ARG A 50 6.57 3.71 -9.69
N ALA A 51 5.25 3.55 -9.69
CA ALA A 51 4.44 3.67 -10.90
C ALA A 51 4.33 5.13 -11.36
N ALA A 52 4.15 6.07 -10.43
CA ALA A 52 4.11 7.49 -10.70
C ALA A 52 5.40 8.00 -11.35
N LEU A 53 6.57 7.53 -10.89
CA LEU A 53 7.86 7.81 -11.53
C LEU A 53 7.96 7.33 -12.99
N ARG A 54 7.09 6.40 -13.42
CA ARG A 54 6.98 5.90 -14.79
C ARG A 54 5.82 6.54 -15.58
N GLY A 55 5.13 7.51 -14.99
CA GLY A 55 4.03 8.26 -15.62
C GLY A 55 2.63 7.70 -15.35
N HIS A 56 2.48 6.68 -14.49
CA HIS A 56 1.15 6.20 -14.09
C HIS A 56 0.50 7.17 -13.10
N THR A 57 -0.80 7.43 -13.28
CA THR A 57 -1.61 8.20 -12.32
C THR A 57 -2.42 7.29 -11.39
N ALA A 58 -2.65 6.04 -11.80
CA ALA A 58 -3.27 4.98 -11.02
C ALA A 58 -2.73 3.62 -11.50
N LEU A 59 -2.92 2.57 -10.69
CA LEU A 59 -2.65 1.18 -11.04
C LEU A 59 -3.88 0.32 -10.81
N ASP A 60 -4.03 -0.75 -11.58
CA ASP A 60 -5.05 -1.76 -11.28
C ASP A 60 -4.72 -2.46 -9.95
N ALA A 61 -5.74 -2.74 -9.15
CA ALA A 61 -5.56 -3.40 -7.86
C ALA A 61 -4.86 -4.77 -8.01
N THR A 62 -5.04 -5.46 -9.14
CA THR A 62 -4.37 -6.72 -9.46
C THR A 62 -2.88 -6.54 -9.67
N GLU A 63 -2.44 -5.46 -10.32
CA GLU A 63 -1.02 -5.14 -10.50
C GLU A 63 -0.36 -4.81 -9.16
N VAL A 64 -1.06 -4.07 -8.30
CA VAL A 64 -0.58 -3.78 -6.93
C VAL A 64 -0.44 -5.08 -6.15
N ARG A 65 -1.46 -5.95 -6.16
CA ARG A 65 -1.40 -7.25 -5.45
C ARG A 65 -0.26 -8.14 -5.95
N ALA A 66 -0.03 -8.19 -7.26
CA ALA A 66 1.09 -8.94 -7.83
C ALA A 66 2.44 -8.41 -7.35
N ALA A 67 2.63 -7.09 -7.36
CA ALA A 67 3.86 -6.45 -6.88
C ALA A 67 4.12 -6.69 -5.38
N LEU A 68 3.07 -6.79 -4.56
CA LEU A 68 3.18 -7.14 -3.14
C LEU A 68 3.55 -8.62 -2.94
N ALA A 69 2.95 -9.54 -3.71
CA ALA A 69 3.28 -10.96 -3.64
C ALA A 69 4.76 -11.22 -3.96
N GLU A 70 5.32 -10.52 -4.95
CA GLU A 70 6.76 -10.55 -5.28
C GLU A 70 7.66 -10.10 -4.10
N ARG A 71 7.09 -9.38 -3.13
CA ARG A 71 7.77 -8.83 -1.95
C ARG A 71 7.45 -9.60 -0.66
N ALA A 72 7.03 -10.85 -0.82
CA ALA A 72 6.73 -11.80 0.25
C ALA A 72 5.60 -11.35 1.19
N VAL A 73 4.63 -10.58 0.67
CA VAL A 73 3.36 -10.35 1.38
C VAL A 73 2.47 -11.57 1.19
N SER A 74 2.08 -12.21 2.28
CA SER A 74 1.32 -13.48 2.26
C SER A 74 -0.12 -13.28 1.81
N ASP A 75 -0.73 -12.15 2.17
CA ASP A 75 -2.08 -11.75 1.73
C ASP A 75 -2.07 -10.34 1.10
N PRO A 76 -1.74 -10.24 -0.21
CA PRO A 76 -1.74 -8.96 -0.93
C PRO A 76 -3.09 -8.26 -0.96
N GLU A 77 -4.20 -9.02 -0.93
CA GLU A 77 -5.53 -8.45 -0.98
C GLU A 77 -5.92 -7.80 0.34
N ALA A 78 -5.65 -8.47 1.47
CA ALA A 78 -5.80 -7.87 2.79
C ALA A 78 -4.91 -6.63 2.95
N ALA A 79 -3.66 -6.68 2.49
CA ALA A 79 -2.74 -5.54 2.54
C ALA A 79 -3.29 -4.31 1.79
N VAL A 80 -3.82 -4.49 0.57
CA VAL A 80 -4.43 -3.38 -0.18
C VAL A 80 -5.68 -2.85 0.52
N ARG A 81 -6.56 -3.73 1.04
CA ARG A 81 -7.75 -3.30 1.79
C ARG A 81 -7.40 -2.51 3.05
N HIS A 82 -6.39 -2.98 3.79
CA HIS A 82 -5.89 -2.28 4.98
C HIS A 82 -5.31 -0.90 4.62
N ALA A 83 -4.48 -0.82 3.57
CA ALA A 83 -3.93 0.46 3.12
C ALA A 83 -5.01 1.47 2.70
N VAL A 84 -6.12 1.00 2.12
CA VAL A 84 -7.29 1.85 1.81
C VAL A 84 -7.99 2.30 3.10
N ALA A 85 -8.21 1.39 4.04
CA ALA A 85 -8.87 1.71 5.31
C ALA A 85 -8.08 2.74 6.14
N GLU A 86 -6.75 2.64 6.14
CA GLU A 86 -5.84 3.59 6.80
C GLU A 86 -5.61 4.89 5.99
N GLY A 87 -6.22 5.02 4.81
CA GLY A 87 -6.11 6.20 3.96
C GLY A 87 -4.74 6.42 3.32
N VAL A 88 -3.90 5.38 3.26
CA VAL A 88 -2.60 5.41 2.60
C VAL A 88 -2.76 5.54 1.08
N VAL A 89 -3.80 4.92 0.53
CA VAL A 89 -4.17 5.00 -0.89
C VAL A 89 -5.68 5.14 -1.05
N LEU A 90 -6.11 5.65 -2.19
CA LEU A 90 -7.53 5.82 -2.54
C LEU A 90 -7.90 4.91 -3.71
N VAL A 91 -9.11 4.35 -3.67
CA VAL A 91 -9.68 3.58 -4.78
C VAL A 91 -10.46 4.53 -5.69
N PHE A 92 -10.16 4.48 -6.98
CA PHE A 92 -10.93 5.14 -8.02
C PHE A 92 -11.77 4.11 -8.79
N GLN A 93 -13.01 4.45 -9.12
CA GLN A 93 -13.90 3.66 -9.96
C GLN A 93 -14.33 4.52 -11.14
N GLU A 94 -14.00 4.10 -12.37
CA GLU A 94 -14.39 4.83 -13.56
C GLU A 94 -15.87 4.57 -13.88
N GLY A 95 -16.69 5.63 -13.93
CA GLY A 95 -18.11 5.54 -14.34
C GLY A 95 -19.15 5.44 -13.22
N LEU A 96 -18.79 5.57 -11.93
CA LEU A 96 -19.78 5.69 -10.87
C LEU A 96 -20.26 7.15 -10.76
N ASP A 97 -21.34 7.49 -11.46
CA ASP A 97 -22.08 8.73 -11.22
C ASP A 97 -22.83 8.57 -9.87
N PRO A 98 -22.54 9.36 -8.82
CA PRO A 98 -23.16 9.22 -7.51
C PRO A 98 -24.68 9.47 -7.50
N ALA A 99 -25.27 9.87 -8.63
CA ALA A 99 -26.70 10.15 -8.78
C ALA A 99 -27.56 8.98 -9.30
N SER A 100 -27.01 7.81 -9.66
CA SER A 100 -27.81 6.71 -10.24
C SER A 100 -28.38 5.73 -9.20
N GLY A 101 -28.70 6.22 -8.00
CA GLY A 101 -29.14 5.42 -6.86
C GLY A 101 -30.61 5.56 -6.46
N GLU A 102 -31.44 6.28 -7.21
CA GLU A 102 -32.88 6.43 -6.90
C GLU A 102 -33.69 6.64 -8.20
N ASP A 103 -34.30 5.57 -8.74
CA ASP A 103 -35.69 5.62 -9.20
C ASP A 103 -36.15 4.26 -9.75
N GLY A 104 -37.35 3.82 -9.35
CA GLY A 104 -37.98 2.64 -9.94
C GLY A 104 -38.91 1.81 -9.06
N GLY A 105 -39.47 2.37 -7.99
CA GLY A 105 -40.68 1.83 -7.38
C GLY A 105 -41.91 2.39 -8.07
N THR A 106 -42.62 1.59 -8.86
CA THR A 106 -44.00 1.85 -9.29
C THR A 106 -44.82 0.60 -9.01
#